data_AF-A0A254SBI6-F1
#
_entry.id   AF-A0A254SBI6-F1
#
_cell.length_a   1.000
_cell.length_b   1.000
_cell.length_c   1.000
_cell.angle_alpha   90.00
_cell.angle_beta   90.00
_cell.angle_gamma   90.00
#
_symmetry.space_group_name_H-M   'P 1'
#
loop_
_entity.id
_entity.type
_entity.pdbx_description
1 polymer ?
#
loop_
_entity_poly.entity_id
_entity_poly.type
_entity_poly.pdbx_seq_one_letter_code
_entity_poly.pdbx_strand_id
1 'polypeptide(L)' 'MLCPHCHSELKDNATFCPHCGSDKNTGWKEGAEYSDLDLPDYDEIVENEFGEKKKKSSPLTIVAVVIIVLAFMAAMVL' A
#
# COMPACT_ATOMS: atom_id res chain seq x y z
N MET A 1 -16.26 2.74 -34.17
CA MET A 1 -14.90 2.39 -34.67
C MET A 1 -14.20 1.50 -33.66
N LEU A 2 -13.14 0.76 -34.03
CA LEU A 2 -12.41 -0.11 -33.11
C LEU A 2 -11.11 0.54 -32.62
N CYS A 3 -10.76 0.29 -31.35
CA CYS A 3 -9.49 0.70 -30.79
C CYS A 3 -8.32 0.01 -31.53
N PRO A 4 -7.28 0.75 -31.96
CA PRO A 4 -6.15 0.17 -32.70
C PRO A 4 -5.26 -0.76 -31.85
N HIS A 5 -5.43 -0.76 -30.52
CA HIS A 5 -4.64 -1.57 -29.59
C HIS A 5 -5.41 -2.81 -29.12
N CYS A 6 -6.54 -2.63 -28.43
CA CYS A 6 -7.30 -3.74 -27.85
C CYS A 6 -8.53 -4.17 -28.66
N HIS A 7 -8.82 -3.51 -29.78
CA HIS A 7 -9.95 -3.80 -30.66
C HIS A 7 -11.34 -3.68 -30.04
N SER A 8 -11.47 -3.05 -28.87
CA SER A 8 -12.78 -2.73 -28.28
C SER A 8 -13.51 -1.64 -29.09
N GLU A 9 -14.83 -1.63 -28.99
CA GLU A 9 -15.67 -0.63 -29.64
C GLU A 9 -15.53 0.75 -28.96
N LEU A 10 -15.33 1.78 -29.77
CA LEU A 10 -15.18 3.16 -29.33
C LEU A 10 -16.35 4.01 -29.77
N LYS A 11 -16.80 4.87 -28.85
CA LYS A 11 -17.73 5.97 -29.13
C LYS A 11 -17.09 6.99 -30.07
N ASP A 12 -17.91 7.64 -30.89
CA ASP A 12 -17.43 8.58 -31.90
C ASP A 12 -16.69 9.77 -31.31
N ASN A 13 -17.05 10.22 -30.11
CA ASN A 13 -16.40 11.33 -29.41
C ASN A 13 -15.34 10.90 -28.38
N ALA A 14 -15.00 9.62 -28.31
CA ALA A 14 -13.92 9.17 -27.43
C ALA A 14 -12.59 9.84 -27.83
N THR A 15 -11.77 10.20 -26.86
CA THR A 15 -10.39 10.68 -27.07
C THR A 15 -9.37 9.60 -26.70
N PHE A 16 -9.74 8.66 -25.82
CA PHE A 16 -8.97 7.50 -25.41
C PHE A 16 -9.87 6.27 -25.33
N CYS A 17 -9.27 5.08 -25.30
CA CYS A 17 -9.97 3.81 -25.15
C CYS A 17 -10.35 3.56 -23.68
N PRO A 18 -11.65 3.40 -23.35
CA PRO A 18 -12.06 3.14 -21.96
C PRO A 18 -11.71 1.73 -21.48
N HIS A 19 -11.40 0.80 -22.39
CA HIS A 19 -11.03 -0.57 -22.04
C HIS A 19 -9.54 -0.73 -21.72
N CYS A 20 -8.66 -0.06 -22.47
CA CYS A 20 -7.22 -0.25 -22.34
C CYS A 20 -6.42 1.05 -22.12
N GLY A 21 -7.08 2.20 -22.01
CA GLY A 21 -6.44 3.50 -21.74
C GLY A 21 -5.66 4.13 -22.89
N SER A 22 -5.44 3.40 -24.00
CA SER A 22 -4.62 3.88 -25.12
C SER A 22 -5.29 5.06 -25.85
N ASP A 23 -4.49 5.84 -26.59
CA ASP A 23 -5.04 6.84 -27.51
C ASP A 23 -5.95 6.18 -28.54
N LYS A 24 -7.03 6.88 -28.92
CA LYS A 24 -8.01 6.39 -29.90
C LYS A 24 -7.42 6.21 -31.29
N ASN A 25 -6.46 7.05 -31.68
CA ASN A 25 -5.92 7.12 -33.03
C ASN A 25 -4.58 6.39 -33.12
N THR A 26 -3.69 6.58 -32.15
CA THR A 26 -2.31 6.07 -32.21
C THR A 26 -2.04 4.88 -31.30
N GLY A 27 -2.99 4.51 -30.43
CA GLY A 27 -2.77 3.44 -29.46
C GLY A 27 -1.77 3.84 -28.38
N TRP A 28 -0.92 2.90 -27.96
CA TRP A 28 0.21 3.17 -27.06
C TRP A 28 1.44 3.54 -27.89
N LYS A 29 2.31 4.40 -27.34
CA LYS A 29 3.59 4.70 -27.98
C LYS A 29 4.47 3.44 -27.98
N GLU A 30 5.31 3.28 -29.00
CA GLU A 30 6.35 2.26 -29.01
C GLU A 30 7.22 2.40 -27.75
N GLY A 31 7.51 1.27 -27.09
CA GLY A 31 8.26 1.25 -25.83
C GLY A 31 7.43 1.61 -24.57
N ALA A 32 6.12 1.86 -24.70
CA ALA A 32 5.21 1.89 -23.55
C ALA A 32 4.77 0.47 -23.11
N GLU A 33 5.26 -0.56 -23.79
CA GLU A 33 5.18 -1.93 -23.32
C GLU A 33 5.84 -2.04 -21.96
N TYR A 34 5.23 -2.84 -21.09
CA TYR A 34 5.57 -3.00 -19.68
C TYR A 34 7.06 -3.33 -19.52
N SER A 35 7.88 -2.29 -19.42
CA SER A 35 9.26 -2.40 -18.95
C SER A 35 9.13 -2.90 -17.53
N ASP A 36 9.70 -4.06 -17.23
CA ASP A 36 9.76 -4.68 -15.92
C ASP A 36 10.14 -3.61 -14.89
N LEU A 37 9.11 -2.99 -14.29
CA LEU A 37 9.31 -1.93 -13.34
C LEU A 37 9.79 -2.66 -12.10
N ASP A 38 10.96 -2.28 -11.62
CA ASP A 38 11.46 -2.64 -10.30
C ASP A 38 10.52 -1.97 -9.29
N LEU A 39 9.31 -2.54 -9.16
CA LEU A 39 8.27 -2.01 -8.33
C LEU A 39 8.73 -2.18 -6.88
N PRO A 40 8.61 -1.13 -6.05
CA PRO A 40 8.89 -1.27 -4.63
C PRO A 40 8.02 -2.36 -4.03
N ASP A 41 8.52 -3.03 -2.99
CA ASP A 41 7.82 -4.10 -2.30
C ASP A 41 6.44 -3.61 -1.82
N TYR A 42 5.38 -4.22 -2.37
CA TYR A 42 4.02 -3.86 -2.06
C TYR A 42 3.71 -4.05 -0.58
N ASP A 43 4.20 -5.13 0.03
CA ASP A 43 3.93 -5.46 1.42
C ASP A 43 4.61 -4.44 2.35
N GLU A 44 5.84 -4.01 2.01
CA GLU A 44 6.55 -2.95 2.75
C GLU A 44 5.76 -1.62 2.74
N ILE A 45 5.26 -1.21 1.56
CA ILE A 45 4.45 0.02 1.44
C ILE A 45 3.19 -0.08 2.29
N VAL A 46 2.50 -1.22 2.23
CA VAL A 46 1.28 -1.45 3.00
C VAL A 46 1.57 -1.36 4.51
N GLU A 47 2.63 -2.00 4.99
CA GLU A 47 3.00 -1.93 6.41
C GLU A 47 3.35 -0.52 6.86
N ASN A 48 4.11 0.24 6.05
CA ASN A 48 4.56 1.58 6.41
C ASN A 48 3.43 2.63 6.40
N GLU A 49 2.55 2.58 5.40
CA GLU A 49 1.51 3.60 5.20
C GLU A 49 0.18 3.24 5.86
N PHE A 50 -0.18 1.97 5.86
CA PHE A 50 -1.49 1.48 6.29
C PHE A 50 -1.43 0.47 7.46
N GLY A 51 -0.24 0.06 7.88
CA GLY A 51 -0.04 -0.88 8.96
C GLY A 51 -0.42 -0.31 10.34
N GLU A 52 -0.82 -1.20 11.24
CA GLU A 52 -1.10 -0.80 12.62
C GLU A 52 0.19 -0.46 13.37
N LYS A 53 0.19 0.71 14.04
CA LYS A 53 1.32 1.12 14.88
C LYS A 53 1.48 0.15 16.05
N LYS A 54 2.45 -0.76 15.98
CA LYS A 54 2.80 -1.62 17.11
C LYS A 54 3.27 -0.74 18.29
N LYS A 55 2.50 -0.76 19.37
CA LYS A 55 2.77 0.01 20.59
C LYS A 55 4.04 -0.55 21.23
N LYS A 56 5.19 0.07 20.99
CA LYS A 56 6.46 -0.33 21.58
C LYS A 56 6.43 0.05 23.07
N SER A 57 6.35 -0.94 23.95
CA SER A 57 6.46 -0.70 25.39
C SER A 57 7.83 -0.12 25.69
N SER A 58 7.88 1.07 26.29
CA SER A 58 9.14 1.69 26.68
C SER A 58 9.75 0.92 27.86
N PRO A 59 11.08 0.92 28.01
CA PRO A 59 11.71 0.32 29.19
C PRO A 59 11.18 0.94 30.50
N LEU A 60 10.76 2.21 30.47
CA LEU A 60 10.17 2.88 31.62
C LEU A 60 8.83 2.28 32.04
N THR A 61 7.98 1.89 31.08
CA THR A 61 6.72 1.20 31.39
C THR A 61 6.96 -0.15 32.07
N ILE A 62 8.00 -0.88 31.67
CA ILE A 62 8.36 -2.16 32.30
C ILE A 62 8.82 -1.92 33.75
N VAL A 63 9.72 -0.95 33.96
CA VAL A 63 10.21 -0.61 35.31
C VAL A 63 9.07 -0.18 36.23
N ALA A 64 8.15 0.66 35.74
CA ALA A 64 7.00 1.10 36.52
C ALA A 64 6.09 -0.08 36.93
N VAL A 65 5.80 -1.00 36.00
CA VAL A 65 5.01 -2.20 36.30
C VAL A 65 5.69 -3.08 37.35
N VAL A 66 7.01 -3.29 37.22
CA VAL A 66 7.77 -4.08 38.21
C VAL A 66 7.72 -3.43 39.59
N ILE A 67 7.91 -2.12 39.69
CA ILE A 67 7.83 -1.40 40.98
C ILE A 67 6.44 -1.55 41.59
N ILE A 68 5.37 -1.39 40.80
CA ILE A 68 3.99 -1.55 41.27
C ILE A 68 3.75 -2.97 41.80
N VAL A 69 4.20 -3.99 41.08
CA VAL A 69 4.05 -5.40 41.49
C VAL A 69 4.83 -5.68 42.78
N LEU A 70 6.06 -5.19 42.90
CA LEU A 70 6.86 -5.35 44.12
C LEU A 70 6.22 -4.66 45.33
N ALA A 71 5.69 -3.44 45.15
CA ALA A 71 4.98 -2.73 46.21
C ALA A 71 3.72 -3.49 46.64
N PHE A 72 2.97 -4.06 45.70
CA PHE A 72 1.81 -4.90 45.99
C PHE A 72 2.19 -6.16 46.78
N MET A 73 3.26 -6.86 46.38
CA MET A 73 3.72 -8.04 47.11
C MET A 73 4.19 -7.68 48.52
N ALA A 74 4.91 -6.58 48.70
CA ALA A 74 5.32 -6.10 50.01
C ALA A 74 4.11 -5.77 50.90
N ALA A 75 3.08 -5.14 50.34
CA ALA A 75 1.83 -4.84 51.06
C ALA A 75 1.00 -6.10 51.41
N MET A 76 1.13 -7.19 50.65
CA MET A 76 0.44 -8.46 50.96
C MET A 76 1.17 -9.32 51.99
N VAL A 77 2.48 -9.11 52.16
CA VAL A 77 3.32 -9.84 53.13
C VAL A 77 3.31 -9.17 54.52
N LEU A 78 2.90 -7.90 54.59
CA LEU A 78 2.85 -7.06 55.79
C LEU A 78 1.43 -7.04 56.38
#